data_AF-A0A522ET70-F1
#
_entry.id   AF-A0A522ET70-F1
#
_cell.length_a   1.000
_cell.length_b   1.000
_cell.length_c   1.000
_cell.angle_alpha   90.00
_cell.angle_beta   90.00
_cell.angle_gamma   90.00
#
_symmetry.space_group_name_H-M   'P 1'
#
loop_
_entity.id
_entity.type
_entity.pdbx_description
1 polymer ?
#
loop_
_entity_poly.entity_id
_entity_poly.type
_entity_poly.pdbx_seq_one_letter_code
_entity_poly.pdbx_strand_id
1 'polypeptide(L)'
;MARGNLAIDTIFVMTVSIIAIFFLLFVFSGKLPAVGKEVYCKTFFHLATSKYFPEPVRQSQDYCVNEISNKAILIQASFKDYKRSVLSDGSTTARLGAGGIIKVNLPEDARVTFSNLTFLAKQPLTNVDIDVGSDMFIEDTLANPPVNTRFSFTDNKISSELTNRVNISAKPCLYGECEIPISVTADNNITLTDMDIEYKSCAVVDTIIAQMQLCDDKSGASATNIVCGEVAISNDCQPVSIDKPQLAVRLVKENLCEQLPIETYGCGSGDKVDWAITQLDPGQNILIEYRASTKTIAVS
;
A
#
# COMPACT_ATOMS: atom_id res chain seq x y z
N MET A 1 -14.17 36.06 38.20
CA MET A 1 -14.36 37.17 37.24
C MET A 1 -13.47 36.93 36.04
N ALA A 2 -14.04 36.49 34.92
CA ALA A 2 -13.39 36.47 33.61
C ALA A 2 -14.52 36.62 32.57
N ARG A 3 -15.12 37.82 32.53
CA ARG A 3 -16.21 38.18 31.60
C ARG A 3 -15.77 39.16 30.51
N GLY A 4 -14.47 39.40 30.37
CA GLY A 4 -13.89 40.15 29.25
C GLY A 4 -12.89 39.25 28.54
N ASN A 5 -13.29 38.66 27.42
CA ASN A 5 -12.42 38.28 26.29
C ASN A 5 -13.16 37.45 25.23
N LEU A 6 -14.33 36.88 25.55
CA LEU A 6 -15.08 36.08 24.59
C LEU A 6 -15.45 36.88 23.31
N ALA A 7 -15.75 38.18 23.46
CA ALA A 7 -16.04 39.05 22.32
C ALA A 7 -14.79 39.34 21.46
N ILE A 8 -13.62 39.51 22.08
CA ILE A 8 -12.37 39.81 21.38
C ILE A 8 -11.87 38.57 20.61
N ASP A 9 -11.93 37.40 21.24
CA ASP A 9 -11.57 36.13 20.59
C ASP A 9 -12.49 35.81 19.42
N THR A 10 -13.79 36.10 19.57
CA THR A 10 -14.76 35.90 18.47
C THR A 10 -14.48 36.84 17.30
N ILE A 11 -14.14 38.11 17.56
CA ILE A 11 -13.76 39.07 16.50
C ILE A 11 -12.47 38.62 15.80
N PHE A 12 -11.47 38.15 16.55
CA PHE A 12 -10.22 37.66 15.99
C PHE A 12 -10.44 36.44 15.09
N VAL A 13 -11.21 35.45 15.55
CA VAL A 13 -11.55 34.25 14.77
C VAL A 13 -12.35 34.60 13.52
N MET A 14 -13.31 35.53 13.60
CA MET A 14 -14.04 36.00 12.42
C MET A 14 -13.10 36.69 11.43
N THR A 15 -12.19 37.54 11.90
CA THR A 15 -11.28 38.28 11.02
C THR A 15 -10.31 37.33 10.31
N VAL A 16 -9.74 36.36 11.02
CA VAL A 16 -8.87 35.32 10.43
C VAL A 16 -9.65 34.46 9.45
N SER A 17 -10.89 34.08 9.78
CA SER A 17 -11.74 33.28 8.88
C SER A 17 -12.12 34.06 7.62
N ILE A 18 -12.43 35.35 7.73
CA ILE A 18 -12.71 36.21 6.58
C ILE A 18 -11.46 36.33 5.70
N ILE A 19 -10.27 36.58 6.28
CA ILE A 19 -9.02 36.63 5.53
C ILE A 19 -8.73 35.29 4.84
N ALA A 20 -8.93 34.17 5.53
CA ALA A 20 -8.73 32.82 4.97
C ALA A 20 -9.71 32.52 3.83
N ILE A 21 -10.99 32.90 3.98
CA ILE A 21 -12.00 32.78 2.93
C ILE A 21 -11.65 33.68 1.75
N PHE A 22 -11.20 34.92 1.97
CA PHE A 22 -10.74 35.80 0.90
C PHE A 22 -9.49 35.25 0.22
N PHE A 23 -8.56 34.64 0.95
CA PHE A 23 -7.37 33.99 0.38
C PHE A 23 -7.76 32.77 -0.47
N LEU A 24 -8.65 31.92 0.04
CA LEU A 24 -9.23 30.79 -0.69
C LEU A 24 -9.94 31.27 -1.96
N LEU A 25 -10.82 32.27 -1.83
CA LEU A 25 -11.51 32.86 -2.96
C LEU A 25 -10.52 33.49 -3.94
N PHE A 26 -9.45 34.17 -3.49
CA PHE A 26 -8.43 34.73 -4.38
C PHE A 26 -7.62 33.66 -5.14
N VAL A 27 -7.32 32.54 -4.48
CA VAL A 27 -6.65 31.38 -5.10
C VAL A 27 -7.57 30.74 -6.14
N PHE A 28 -8.87 30.66 -5.90
CA PHE A 28 -9.85 30.06 -6.81
C PHE A 28 -10.48 31.05 -7.81
N SER A 29 -10.40 32.37 -7.61
CA SER A 29 -11.03 33.40 -8.47
C SER A 29 -10.20 33.82 -9.68
N GLY A 30 -9.18 33.05 -10.06
CA GLY A 30 -8.59 33.10 -11.40
C GLY A 30 -7.73 34.32 -11.76
N LYS A 31 -7.33 35.19 -10.81
CA LYS A 31 -6.43 36.33 -11.10
C LYS A 31 -4.94 36.03 -10.99
N LEU A 32 -4.56 34.83 -10.54
CA LEU A 32 -3.19 34.30 -10.61
C LEU A 32 -3.19 32.94 -11.32
N PRO A 33 -3.48 32.91 -12.65
CA PRO A 33 -3.65 31.67 -13.38
C PRO A 33 -2.39 30.79 -13.41
N ALA A 34 -1.19 31.37 -13.32
CA ALA A 34 0.05 30.60 -13.33
C ALA A 34 0.28 29.82 -12.02
N VAL A 35 0.17 30.48 -10.86
CA VAL A 35 0.41 29.85 -9.55
C VAL A 35 -0.73 28.90 -9.18
N GLY A 36 -1.98 29.27 -9.47
CA GLY A 36 -3.13 28.39 -9.26
C GLY A 36 -3.07 27.14 -10.12
N LYS A 37 -2.62 27.27 -11.39
CA LYS A 37 -2.38 26.13 -12.28
C LYS A 37 -1.24 25.26 -11.80
N GLU A 38 -0.12 25.84 -11.39
CA GLU A 38 1.04 25.08 -10.89
C GLU A 38 0.69 24.28 -9.62
N VAL A 39 0.04 24.93 -8.63
CA VAL A 39 -0.43 24.24 -7.41
C VAL A 39 -1.49 23.20 -7.73
N TYR A 40 -2.42 23.49 -8.65
CA TYR A 40 -3.42 22.53 -9.09
C TYR A 40 -2.79 21.31 -9.78
N CYS A 41 -1.91 21.51 -10.75
CA CYS A 41 -1.29 20.46 -11.53
C CYS A 41 -0.30 19.62 -10.71
N LYS A 42 0.45 20.21 -9.78
CA LYS A 42 1.41 19.49 -8.93
C LYS A 42 0.78 18.80 -7.73
N THR A 43 -0.33 19.32 -7.20
CA THR A 43 -0.87 18.87 -5.89
C THR A 43 -2.27 18.28 -6.00
N PHE A 44 -3.20 18.97 -6.68
CA PHE A 44 -4.61 18.62 -6.66
C PHE A 44 -5.07 17.72 -7.81
N PHE A 45 -4.38 17.75 -8.96
CA PHE A 45 -4.72 16.94 -10.12
C PHE A 45 -4.75 15.44 -9.78
N HIS A 46 -3.71 14.96 -9.08
CA HIS A 46 -3.60 13.56 -8.65
C HIS A 46 -4.70 13.13 -7.64
N LEU A 47 -5.13 14.07 -6.78
CA LEU A 47 -6.26 13.87 -5.86
C LEU A 47 -7.60 13.85 -6.60
N ALA A 48 -7.79 14.70 -7.62
CA ALA A 48 -9.02 14.79 -8.40
C ALA A 48 -9.23 13.61 -9.38
N THR A 49 -8.14 12.99 -9.83
CA THR A 49 -8.17 11.74 -10.63
C THR A 49 -8.48 10.51 -9.79
N SER A 50 -8.28 10.57 -8.47
CA SER A 50 -8.80 9.54 -7.56
C SER A 50 -10.34 9.58 -7.57
N LYS A 51 -10.97 8.43 -7.40
CA LYS A 51 -12.42 8.18 -7.61
C LYS A 51 -13.37 8.97 -6.67
N TYR A 52 -12.85 9.91 -5.87
CA TYR A 52 -13.55 10.56 -4.75
C TYR A 52 -14.04 11.99 -5.03
N PHE A 53 -13.70 12.61 -6.17
CA PHE A 53 -14.16 13.95 -6.52
C PHE A 53 -15.29 13.94 -7.57
N PRO A 54 -16.40 14.67 -7.35
CA PRO A 54 -17.54 14.72 -8.27
C PRO A 54 -17.17 15.39 -9.60
N GLU A 55 -17.74 14.91 -10.72
CA GLU A 55 -17.46 15.34 -12.10
C GLU A 55 -17.35 16.87 -12.33
N PRO A 56 -18.22 17.75 -11.79
CA PRO A 56 -18.11 19.18 -12.06
C PRO A 56 -16.87 19.87 -11.44
N VAL A 57 -16.12 19.19 -10.57
CA VAL A 57 -14.88 19.70 -9.94
C VAL A 57 -13.62 19.23 -10.69
N ARG A 58 -13.76 18.26 -11.60
CA ARG A 58 -12.65 17.76 -12.42
C ARG A 58 -12.39 18.72 -13.57
N GLN A 59 -11.27 19.46 -13.54
CA GLN A 59 -10.82 20.18 -14.73
C GLN A 59 -10.31 19.16 -15.76
N SER A 60 -10.50 19.45 -17.05
CA SER A 60 -10.07 18.53 -18.12
C SER A 60 -8.56 18.29 -18.03
N GLN A 61 -8.13 17.07 -18.35
CA GLN A 61 -6.70 16.69 -18.34
C GLN A 61 -5.84 17.63 -19.20
N ASP A 62 -6.45 18.24 -20.22
CA ASP A 62 -5.85 19.23 -21.10
C ASP A 62 -5.30 20.46 -20.36
N TYR A 63 -5.84 20.78 -19.19
CA TYR A 63 -5.45 21.94 -18.40
C TYR A 63 -3.97 21.89 -17.95
N CYS A 64 -3.43 20.70 -17.65
CA CYS A 64 -2.08 20.51 -17.14
C CYS A 64 -1.05 20.01 -18.19
N VAL A 65 -1.45 19.85 -19.45
CA VAL A 65 -0.64 19.23 -20.53
C VAL A 65 0.75 19.87 -20.71
N ASN A 66 0.87 21.19 -20.56
CA ASN A 66 2.15 21.89 -20.75
C ASN A 66 3.17 21.73 -19.59
N GLU A 67 2.73 21.36 -18.38
CA GLU A 67 3.67 20.95 -17.31
C GLU A 67 4.07 19.48 -17.47
N ILE A 68 3.11 18.65 -17.90
CA ILE A 68 3.29 17.22 -18.18
C ILE A 68 4.25 16.98 -19.36
N SER A 69 4.29 17.89 -20.35
CA SER A 69 5.13 17.72 -21.54
C SER A 69 6.60 18.12 -21.33
N ASN A 70 6.95 18.80 -20.24
CA ASN A 70 8.29 19.39 -20.07
C ASN A 70 9.12 18.78 -18.93
N LYS A 71 8.52 17.98 -18.04
CA LYS A 71 9.23 17.23 -16.98
C LYS A 71 8.50 15.92 -16.70
N ALA A 72 9.25 14.88 -16.32
CA ALA A 72 8.68 13.63 -15.83
C ALA A 72 7.69 13.95 -14.69
N ILE A 73 6.47 13.43 -14.77
CA ILE A 73 5.53 13.52 -13.65
C ILE A 73 6.08 12.59 -12.57
N LEU A 74 6.41 13.16 -11.41
CA LEU A 74 6.78 12.38 -10.22
C LEU A 74 5.51 11.80 -9.59
N ILE A 75 5.44 10.49 -9.51
CA ILE A 75 4.30 9.77 -8.93
C ILE A 75 4.80 9.00 -7.73
N GLN A 76 4.27 9.32 -6.56
CA GLN A 76 4.58 8.59 -5.34
C GLN A 76 3.78 7.29 -5.30
N ALA A 77 4.45 6.16 -5.07
CA ALA A 77 3.78 4.87 -4.88
C ALA A 77 2.78 4.96 -3.70
N SER A 78 1.53 4.57 -3.92
CA SER A 78 0.48 4.63 -2.91
C SER A 78 0.53 3.45 -1.94
N PHE A 79 0.08 3.69 -0.71
CA PHE A 79 -0.17 2.60 0.23
C PHE A 79 -1.48 1.89 -0.10
N LYS A 80 -1.42 0.57 -0.09
CA LYS A 80 -2.58 -0.31 -0.05
C LYS A 80 -2.88 -0.64 1.42
N ASP A 81 -4.10 -0.35 1.84
CA ASP A 81 -4.68 -0.84 3.09
C ASP A 81 -5.54 -2.06 2.76
N TYR A 82 -5.25 -3.26 3.27
CA TYR A 82 -6.11 -4.43 3.00
C TYR A 82 -6.15 -5.53 4.09
N LYS A 83 -7.39 -5.97 4.34
CA LYS A 83 -7.97 -7.27 4.79
C LYS A 83 -7.69 -7.89 6.17
N ARG A 84 -8.82 -8.02 6.90
CA ARG A 84 -9.25 -9.09 7.82
C ARG A 84 -9.06 -10.49 7.22
N SER A 85 -8.49 -11.41 7.99
CA SER A 85 -8.25 -12.78 7.54
C SER A 85 -9.29 -13.75 8.10
N VAL A 86 -9.82 -14.58 7.21
CA VAL A 86 -10.66 -15.75 7.52
C VAL A 86 -9.71 -16.95 7.53
N LEU A 87 -10.00 -17.98 8.33
CA LEU A 87 -9.15 -19.18 8.35
C LEU A 87 -9.00 -19.74 6.93
N SER A 88 -7.85 -20.38 6.65
CA SER A 88 -7.45 -20.81 5.29
C SER A 88 -8.45 -21.77 4.60
N ASP A 89 -9.40 -22.33 5.35
CA ASP A 89 -10.49 -23.19 4.88
C ASP A 89 -11.81 -22.44 4.58
N GLY A 90 -11.83 -21.11 4.72
CA GLY A 90 -13.02 -20.27 4.62
C GLY A 90 -13.93 -20.30 5.85
N SER A 91 -13.49 -20.91 6.96
CA SER A 91 -14.26 -20.95 8.20
C SER A 91 -14.12 -19.65 9.00
N THR A 92 -15.22 -19.22 9.63
CA THR A 92 -15.24 -18.04 10.51
C THR A 92 -14.72 -18.35 11.91
N THR A 93 -14.50 -19.62 12.24
CA THR A 93 -13.99 -20.08 13.54
C THR A 93 -13.18 -21.36 13.41
N ALA A 94 -12.05 -21.46 14.10
CA ALA A 94 -11.23 -22.68 14.17
C ALA A 94 -11.17 -23.18 15.59
N ARG A 95 -11.42 -24.48 15.78
CA ARG A 95 -11.08 -25.14 17.05
C ARG A 95 -9.61 -25.52 17.00
N LEU A 96 -8.83 -24.88 17.86
CA LEU A 96 -7.46 -25.24 18.13
C LEU A 96 -7.50 -26.22 19.32
N GLY A 97 -6.78 -27.34 19.22
CA GLY A 97 -6.70 -28.32 20.30
C GLY A 97 -5.91 -27.77 21.48
N ALA A 98 -5.15 -28.62 22.17
CA ALA A 98 -4.09 -28.17 23.08
C ALA A 98 -2.93 -27.42 22.36
N GLY A 99 -3.06 -27.26 21.04
CA GLY A 99 -2.22 -26.44 20.19
C GLY A 99 -2.81 -26.35 18.79
N GLY A 100 -2.42 -25.33 18.04
CA GLY A 100 -2.78 -25.19 16.64
C GLY A 100 -1.95 -24.12 15.93
N ILE A 101 -1.90 -24.21 14.61
CA ILE A 101 -1.16 -23.27 13.76
C ILE A 101 -2.18 -22.52 12.90
N ILE A 102 -2.17 -21.19 13.01
CA ILE A 102 -2.90 -20.28 12.15
C ILE A 102 -1.94 -19.82 11.06
N LYS A 103 -2.38 -19.80 9.80
CA LYS A 103 -1.57 -19.33 8.68
C LYS A 103 -2.05 -17.94 8.26
N VAL A 104 -1.13 -17.00 8.17
CA VAL A 104 -1.39 -15.65 7.68
C VAL A 104 -0.60 -15.44 6.40
N ASN A 105 -1.27 -15.00 5.33
CA ASN A 105 -0.61 -14.62 4.09
C ASN A 105 -0.48 -13.09 4.05
N LEU A 106 0.76 -12.59 4.04
CA LEU A 106 1.07 -11.17 3.93
C LEU A 106 1.88 -10.89 2.67
N PRO A 107 1.69 -9.76 1.98
CA PRO A 107 2.59 -9.34 0.90
C PRO A 107 4.05 -9.23 1.37
N GLU A 108 5.01 -9.40 0.44
CA GLU A 108 6.46 -9.29 0.70
C GLU A 108 6.88 -7.91 1.24
N ASP A 109 6.11 -6.88 0.91
CA ASP A 109 6.38 -5.50 1.33
C ASP A 109 5.44 -5.04 2.45
N ALA A 110 4.72 -5.97 3.09
CA ALA A 110 3.76 -5.65 4.13
C ALA A 110 4.45 -5.17 5.41
N ARG A 111 4.03 -4.01 5.89
CA ARG A 111 4.32 -3.49 7.21
C ARG A 111 3.07 -3.59 8.08
N VAL A 112 3.02 -4.57 8.97
CA VAL A 112 1.86 -4.78 9.85
C VAL A 112 1.79 -3.64 10.87
N THR A 113 0.66 -2.96 10.91
CA THR A 113 0.40 -1.83 11.80
C THR A 113 -0.45 -2.22 13.00
N PHE A 114 -1.26 -3.26 12.86
CA PHE A 114 -2.14 -3.75 13.91
C PHE A 114 -2.45 -5.24 13.72
N SER A 115 -2.58 -5.95 14.83
CA SER A 115 -2.97 -7.36 14.86
C SER A 115 -3.86 -7.63 16.07
N ASN A 116 -4.98 -8.30 15.84
CA ASN A 116 -5.95 -8.71 16.85
C ASN A 116 -6.42 -10.14 16.60
N LEU A 117 -6.13 -11.02 17.56
CA LEU A 117 -6.58 -12.42 17.54
C LEU A 117 -7.58 -12.63 18.67
N THR A 118 -8.83 -12.96 18.33
CA THR A 118 -9.91 -13.10 19.31
C THR A 118 -10.31 -14.56 19.49
N PHE A 119 -10.30 -15.04 20.72
CA PHE A 119 -10.55 -16.43 21.08
C PHE A 119 -11.73 -16.59 22.03
N LEU A 120 -12.25 -17.82 22.12
CA LEU A 120 -13.25 -18.28 23.06
C LEU A 120 -12.82 -19.61 23.68
N ALA A 121 -12.71 -19.64 25.00
CA ALA A 121 -12.47 -20.86 25.77
C ALA A 121 -13.78 -21.37 26.39
N LYS A 122 -14.13 -22.64 26.15
CA LYS A 122 -15.31 -23.28 26.79
C LYS A 122 -14.96 -24.01 28.08
N GLN A 123 -13.68 -24.20 28.35
CA GLN A 123 -13.13 -24.86 29.53
C GLN A 123 -12.13 -23.91 30.19
N PRO A 124 -11.86 -24.08 31.51
CA PRO A 124 -10.79 -23.36 32.17
C PRO A 124 -9.44 -23.64 31.49
N LEU A 125 -8.67 -22.57 31.27
CA LEU A 125 -7.31 -22.63 30.78
C LEU A 125 -6.41 -21.99 31.83
N THR A 126 -5.23 -22.58 32.04
CA THR A 126 -4.20 -21.99 32.90
C THR A 126 -3.45 -20.91 32.13
N ASN A 127 -3.00 -21.21 30.91
CA ASN A 127 -2.37 -20.23 30.02
C ASN A 127 -2.82 -20.41 28.56
N VAL A 128 -2.67 -19.34 27.78
CA VAL A 128 -2.69 -19.33 26.32
C VAL A 128 -1.47 -18.56 25.86
N ASP A 129 -0.65 -19.19 25.03
CA ASP A 129 0.59 -18.65 24.48
C ASP A 129 0.47 -18.48 22.97
N ILE A 130 1.05 -17.39 22.44
CA ILE A 130 1.14 -17.09 21.02
C ILE A 130 2.61 -16.93 20.62
N ASP A 131 2.97 -17.59 19.52
CA ASP A 131 4.29 -17.57 18.87
C ASP A 131 4.12 -17.32 17.35
N VAL A 132 4.92 -16.44 16.76
CA VAL A 132 4.90 -15.98 15.37
C VAL A 132 6.17 -16.47 14.70
N GLY A 133 6.02 -17.56 13.96
CA GLY A 133 7.09 -18.21 13.24
C GLY A 133 7.39 -19.62 13.74
N SER A 134 8.60 -20.09 13.45
CA SER A 134 9.08 -21.44 13.73
C SER A 134 10.01 -21.53 14.94
N ASP A 135 10.33 -20.40 15.55
CA ASP A 135 11.51 -20.28 16.40
C ASP A 135 11.20 -20.48 17.89
N MET A 136 9.93 -20.78 18.22
CA MET A 136 9.46 -21.14 19.56
C MET A 136 9.70 -20.06 20.63
N PHE A 137 9.75 -18.78 20.24
CA PHE A 137 9.88 -17.67 21.17
C PHE A 137 8.49 -17.11 21.46
N ILE A 138 7.92 -17.45 22.62
CA ILE A 138 6.62 -16.94 23.08
C ILE A 138 6.63 -15.40 23.03
N GLU A 139 5.83 -14.78 22.15
CA GLU A 139 5.77 -13.31 22.09
C GLU A 139 4.72 -12.73 23.01
N ASP A 140 3.61 -13.44 23.21
CA ASP A 140 2.53 -13.01 24.09
C ASP A 140 1.88 -14.18 24.83
N THR A 141 1.46 -13.92 26.08
CA THR A 141 0.88 -14.91 26.98
C THR A 141 -0.26 -14.29 27.76
N LEU A 142 -1.39 -14.99 27.84
CA LEU A 142 -2.50 -14.64 28.73
C LEU A 142 -2.70 -15.73 29.78
N ALA A 143 -2.42 -15.38 31.03
CA ALA A 143 -2.68 -16.24 32.18
C ALA A 143 -4.16 -16.17 32.60
N ASN A 144 -4.75 -17.33 32.89
CA ASN A 144 -6.13 -17.52 33.34
C ASN A 144 -7.16 -16.78 32.47
N PRO A 145 -7.23 -17.04 31.16
CA PRO A 145 -8.18 -16.36 30.29
C PRO A 145 -9.63 -16.67 30.69
N PRO A 146 -10.56 -15.73 30.45
CA PRO A 146 -11.94 -15.86 30.89
C PRO A 146 -12.68 -16.99 30.17
N VAL A 147 -13.44 -17.78 30.92
CA VAL A 147 -14.24 -18.91 30.41
C VAL A 147 -15.57 -18.42 29.85
N ASN A 148 -16.04 -19.03 28.76
CA ASN A 148 -17.29 -18.71 28.06
C ASN A 148 -17.42 -17.24 27.63
N THR A 149 -16.29 -16.52 27.59
CA THR A 149 -16.21 -15.11 27.19
C THR A 149 -15.13 -14.99 26.13
N ARG A 150 -15.31 -14.04 25.20
CA ARG A 150 -14.26 -13.74 24.22
C ARG A 150 -13.14 -12.95 24.86
N PHE A 151 -11.91 -13.24 24.46
CA PHE A 151 -10.72 -12.48 24.84
C PHE A 151 -9.81 -12.33 23.62
N SER A 152 -8.99 -11.30 23.63
CA SER A 152 -8.21 -10.91 22.47
C SER A 152 -6.76 -10.66 22.82
N PHE A 153 -5.87 -11.01 21.90
CA PHE A 153 -4.48 -10.60 21.91
C PHE A 153 -4.33 -9.43 20.95
N THR A 154 -4.12 -8.24 21.51
CA THR A 154 -3.87 -6.99 20.79
C THR A 154 -2.51 -6.48 21.22
N ASP A 155 -1.46 -6.83 20.49
CA ASP A 155 -0.10 -6.40 20.83
C ASP A 155 0.65 -5.88 19.60
N ASN A 156 1.35 -4.77 19.81
CA ASN A 156 2.36 -4.24 18.90
C ASN A 156 3.51 -5.23 18.71
N LYS A 157 3.80 -6.12 19.67
CA LYS A 157 4.83 -7.15 19.53
C LYS A 157 4.48 -8.16 18.43
N ILE A 158 3.26 -8.71 18.44
CA ILE A 158 2.78 -9.63 17.39
C ILE A 158 2.84 -8.92 16.02
N SER A 159 2.38 -7.66 15.95
CA SER A 159 2.48 -6.86 14.73
C SER A 159 3.94 -6.65 14.26
N SER A 160 4.84 -6.34 15.19
CA SER A 160 6.26 -6.14 14.89
C SER A 160 6.94 -7.43 14.43
N GLU A 161 6.59 -8.56 15.02
CA GLU A 161 7.19 -9.85 14.68
C GLU A 161 6.69 -10.36 13.34
N LEU A 162 5.39 -10.20 13.04
CA LEU A 162 4.86 -10.45 11.70
C LEU A 162 5.62 -9.61 10.65
N THR A 163 5.89 -8.34 10.93
CA THR A 163 6.68 -7.47 10.03
C THR A 163 8.13 -7.95 9.88
N ASN A 164 8.79 -8.33 10.97
CA ASN A 164 10.16 -8.85 10.93
C ASN A 164 10.27 -10.14 10.12
N ARG A 165 9.28 -11.03 10.26
CA ARG A 165 9.25 -12.33 9.56
C ARG A 165 9.06 -12.18 8.07
N VAL A 166 8.24 -11.22 7.62
CA VAL A 166 8.17 -10.84 6.19
C VAL A 166 9.57 -10.46 5.68
N ASN A 167 10.31 -9.64 6.44
CA ASN A 167 11.62 -9.13 6.04
C ASN A 167 12.75 -10.18 6.01
N ILE A 168 12.69 -11.19 6.88
CA ILE A 168 13.79 -12.18 7.07
C ILE A 168 13.54 -13.46 6.25
N SER A 169 12.41 -13.60 5.55
CA SER A 169 12.09 -14.81 4.79
C SER A 169 13.17 -15.11 3.74
N ALA A 170 14.06 -16.08 4.06
CA ALA A 170 15.14 -16.53 3.19
C ALA A 170 14.64 -17.24 1.92
N LYS A 171 13.35 -17.57 1.87
CA LYS A 171 12.67 -18.00 0.65
C LYS A 171 11.90 -16.82 0.07
N PRO A 172 12.03 -16.54 -1.24
CA PRO A 172 11.14 -15.60 -1.91
C PRO A 172 9.72 -16.05 -1.63
N CYS A 173 8.86 -15.12 -1.23
CA CYS A 173 7.52 -15.48 -0.84
C CYS A 173 6.83 -16.03 -2.09
N LEU A 174 6.37 -17.28 -1.99
CA LEU A 174 5.84 -18.00 -3.13
C LEU A 174 4.64 -17.22 -3.65
N TYR A 175 4.74 -16.74 -4.89
CA TYR A 175 3.70 -15.93 -5.53
C TYR A 175 3.46 -14.55 -4.89
N GLY A 176 4.49 -13.95 -4.26
CA GLY A 176 4.44 -12.59 -3.72
C GLY A 176 3.63 -12.47 -2.41
N GLU A 177 3.30 -13.59 -1.77
CA GLU A 177 2.70 -13.64 -0.43
C GLU A 177 3.51 -14.57 0.47
N CYS A 178 3.88 -14.06 1.63
CA CYS A 178 4.60 -14.76 2.68
C CYS A 178 3.58 -15.45 3.57
N GLU A 179 3.58 -16.79 3.58
CA GLU A 179 2.80 -17.58 4.51
C GLU A 179 3.55 -17.65 5.85
N ILE A 180 3.03 -16.95 6.85
CA ILE A 180 3.61 -16.87 8.20
C ILE A 180 2.76 -17.71 9.15
N PRO A 181 3.34 -18.72 9.83
CA PRO A 181 2.64 -19.49 10.84
C PRO A 181 2.57 -18.70 12.16
N ILE A 182 1.39 -18.68 12.79
CA ILE A 182 1.18 -18.26 14.17
C ILE A 182 0.78 -19.51 14.97
N SER A 183 1.67 -19.95 15.84
CA SER A 183 1.43 -21.06 16.75
C SER A 183 0.69 -20.57 17.99
N VAL A 184 -0.42 -21.24 18.32
CA VAL A 184 -1.18 -20.99 19.54
C VAL A 184 -1.12 -22.24 20.39
N THR A 185 -0.68 -22.10 21.64
CA THR A 185 -0.57 -23.22 22.60
C THR A 185 -1.49 -22.95 23.78
N ALA A 186 -2.24 -23.97 24.21
CA ALA A 186 -3.17 -23.86 25.33
C ALA A 186 -3.34 -25.22 26.02
N ASP A 187 -3.59 -25.22 27.32
CA ASP A 187 -3.68 -26.48 28.08
C ASP A 187 -4.97 -27.28 27.80
N ASN A 188 -5.99 -26.64 27.20
CA ASN A 188 -7.22 -27.27 26.69
C ASN A 188 -7.65 -26.62 25.37
N ASN A 189 -8.74 -27.14 24.80
CA ASN A 189 -9.29 -26.64 23.54
C ASN A 189 -9.71 -25.16 23.62
N ILE A 190 -9.26 -24.39 22.64
CA ILE A 190 -9.60 -22.98 22.45
C ILE A 190 -10.16 -22.78 21.04
N THR A 191 -11.11 -21.87 20.86
CA THR A 191 -11.67 -21.56 19.55
C THR A 191 -11.22 -20.17 19.12
N LEU A 192 -10.51 -20.06 17.99
CA LEU A 192 -10.30 -18.79 17.32
C LEU A 192 -11.65 -18.35 16.73
N THR A 193 -12.06 -17.12 17.04
CA THR A 193 -13.36 -16.55 16.63
C THR A 193 -13.25 -15.34 15.73
N ASP A 194 -12.12 -14.63 15.74
CA ASP A 194 -11.84 -13.53 14.82
C ASP A 194 -10.33 -13.33 14.68
N MET A 195 -9.89 -12.87 13.52
CA MET A 195 -8.51 -12.47 13.24
C MET A 195 -8.52 -11.23 12.37
N ASP A 196 -7.99 -10.15 12.91
CA ASP A 196 -7.87 -8.87 12.23
C ASP A 196 -6.41 -8.45 12.16
N ILE A 197 -5.91 -8.23 10.95
CA ILE A 197 -4.51 -7.85 10.71
C ILE A 197 -4.54 -6.70 9.73
N GLU A 198 -4.10 -5.53 10.19
CA GLU A 198 -3.94 -4.36 9.35
C GLU A 198 -2.47 -4.20 9.00
N TYR A 199 -2.19 -3.99 7.72
CA TYR A 199 -0.85 -3.71 7.23
C TYR A 199 -0.89 -2.65 6.15
N LYS A 200 0.26 -2.00 5.97
CA LYS A 200 0.55 -1.10 4.85
C LYS A 200 1.46 -1.81 3.88
N SER A 201 1.10 -1.86 2.62
CA SER A 201 1.96 -2.31 1.51
C SER A 201 2.09 -1.18 0.50
N CYS A 202 3.25 -1.04 -0.12
CA CYS A 202 3.45 -0.07 -1.18
C CYS A 202 3.11 -0.68 -2.54
N ALA A 203 2.18 -0.07 -3.27
CA ALA A 203 1.80 -0.48 -4.62
C ALA A 203 2.86 -0.10 -5.68
N VAL A 204 4.15 -0.26 -5.38
CA VAL A 204 5.25 0.21 -6.22
C VAL A 204 5.21 -0.46 -7.59
N VAL A 205 5.09 -1.80 -7.61
CA VAL A 205 5.03 -2.60 -8.84
C VAL A 205 3.85 -2.18 -9.71
N ASP A 206 2.64 -2.11 -9.14
CA ASP A 206 1.43 -1.69 -9.85
C ASP A 206 1.56 -0.27 -10.40
N THR A 207 2.17 0.64 -9.64
CA THR A 207 2.40 2.03 -10.06
C THR A 207 3.34 2.08 -11.26
N ILE A 208 4.44 1.31 -11.22
CA ILE A 208 5.38 1.20 -12.33
C ILE A 208 4.68 0.64 -13.58
N ILE A 209 3.91 -0.45 -13.44
CA ILE A 209 3.18 -1.08 -14.55
C ILE A 209 2.19 -0.10 -15.18
N ALA A 210 1.40 0.60 -14.35
CA ALA A 210 0.46 1.60 -14.84
C ALA A 210 1.16 2.73 -15.61
N GLN A 211 2.34 3.18 -15.15
CA GLN A 211 3.14 4.17 -15.86
C GLN A 211 3.75 3.63 -17.16
N MET A 212 4.13 2.36 -17.20
CA MET A 212 4.59 1.71 -18.44
C MET A 212 3.48 1.64 -19.48
N GLN A 213 2.26 1.27 -19.10
CA GLN A 213 1.12 1.26 -20.03
C GLN A 213 0.87 2.66 -20.61
N LEU A 214 0.84 3.67 -19.74
CA LEU A 214 0.72 5.06 -20.17
C LEU A 214 1.88 5.50 -21.08
N CYS A 215 3.09 4.98 -20.84
CA CYS A 215 4.24 5.23 -21.68
C CYS A 215 4.07 4.61 -23.08
N ASP A 216 3.58 3.37 -23.17
CA ASP A 216 3.30 2.69 -24.44
C ASP A 216 2.24 3.45 -25.25
N ASP A 217 1.13 3.81 -24.59
CA ASP A 217 0.03 4.57 -25.19
C ASP A 217 0.53 5.92 -25.76
N LYS A 218 1.43 6.60 -25.03
CA LYS A 218 2.06 7.86 -25.47
C LYS A 218 3.11 7.65 -26.54
N SER A 219 3.80 6.51 -26.53
CA SER A 219 4.92 6.26 -27.42
C SER A 219 4.50 6.16 -28.87
N GLY A 220 3.33 5.57 -29.17
CA GLY A 220 2.75 5.51 -30.51
C GLY A 220 3.79 5.28 -31.63
N ALA A 221 3.71 6.05 -32.71
CA ALA A 221 4.71 6.08 -33.78
C ALA A 221 5.82 7.12 -33.54
N SER A 222 6.16 7.42 -32.28
CA SER A 222 7.19 8.42 -31.96
C SER A 222 8.55 8.03 -32.52
N ALA A 223 9.21 9.00 -33.17
CA ALA A 223 10.56 8.85 -33.72
C ALA A 223 11.65 9.25 -32.71
N THR A 224 11.29 9.76 -31.53
CA THR A 224 12.23 10.25 -30.51
C THR A 224 11.98 9.56 -29.17
N ASN A 225 13.04 9.50 -28.34
CA ASN A 225 12.89 9.03 -26.97
C ASN A 225 11.93 9.93 -26.19
N ILE A 226 11.15 9.35 -25.29
CA ILE A 226 10.18 10.05 -24.46
C ILE A 226 10.41 9.65 -23.02
N VAL A 227 10.62 10.62 -22.13
CA VAL A 227 10.53 10.36 -20.69
C VAL A 227 9.05 10.37 -20.31
N CYS A 228 8.54 9.23 -19.88
CA CYS A 228 7.11 9.01 -19.67
C CYS A 228 6.67 9.35 -18.25
N GLY A 229 7.53 9.10 -17.26
CA GLY A 229 7.25 9.37 -15.85
C GLY A 229 8.39 8.98 -14.93
N GLU A 230 8.28 9.39 -13.67
CA GLU A 230 9.22 9.04 -12.61
C GLU A 230 8.40 8.55 -11.40
N VAL A 231 8.69 7.35 -10.89
CA VAL A 231 7.99 6.77 -9.74
C VAL A 231 8.88 6.90 -8.51
N ALA A 232 8.48 7.73 -7.56
CA ALA A 232 9.14 7.87 -6.27
C ALA A 232 8.68 6.77 -5.31
N ILE A 233 9.63 6.01 -4.77
CA ILE A 233 9.39 5.01 -3.75
C ILE A 233 9.44 5.71 -2.39
N SER A 234 8.35 5.64 -1.63
CA SER A 234 8.32 6.23 -0.29
C SER A 234 9.40 5.63 0.62
N ASN A 235 10.02 6.44 1.47
CA ASN A 235 10.96 5.97 2.51
C ASN A 235 10.31 5.00 3.51
N ASP A 236 8.98 5.02 3.60
CA ASP A 236 8.19 4.15 4.47
C ASP A 236 7.87 2.78 3.83
N CYS A 237 8.28 2.55 2.58
CA CYS A 237 8.15 1.26 1.92
C CYS A 237 9.24 0.27 2.38
N GLN A 238 8.99 -1.02 2.16
CA GLN A 238 10.04 -2.03 2.25
C GLN A 238 10.70 -2.24 0.87
N PRO A 239 11.97 -2.68 0.82
CA PRO A 239 12.60 -3.08 -0.43
C PRO A 239 11.84 -4.22 -1.11
N VAL A 240 11.73 -4.18 -2.43
CA VAL A 240 11.04 -5.23 -3.22
C VAL A 240 11.98 -5.79 -4.27
N SER A 241 12.15 -7.12 -4.28
CA SER A 241 12.86 -7.82 -5.35
C SER A 241 12.03 -7.84 -6.62
N ILE A 242 12.63 -7.46 -7.74
CA ILE A 242 12.03 -7.60 -9.07
C ILE A 242 12.99 -8.41 -9.93
N ASP A 243 12.90 -9.73 -9.82
CA ASP A 243 13.42 -10.60 -10.88
C ASP A 243 12.32 -10.90 -11.91
N LYS A 244 12.72 -11.20 -13.16
CA LYS A 244 11.77 -11.44 -14.26
C LYS A 244 10.77 -12.57 -13.94
N PRO A 245 11.18 -13.72 -13.39
CA PRO A 245 10.25 -14.78 -12.99
C PRO A 245 9.23 -14.36 -11.91
N GLN A 246 9.66 -13.70 -10.84
CA GLN A 246 8.82 -13.21 -9.74
C GLN A 246 7.85 -12.15 -10.24
N LEU A 247 8.33 -11.23 -11.09
CA LEU A 247 7.49 -10.21 -11.70
C LEU A 247 6.40 -10.84 -12.57
N ALA A 248 6.75 -11.79 -13.44
CA ALA A 248 5.79 -12.52 -14.29
C ALA A 248 4.70 -13.20 -13.45
N VAL A 249 5.10 -13.88 -12.38
CA VAL A 249 4.18 -14.53 -11.44
C VAL A 249 3.26 -13.51 -10.76
N ARG A 250 3.82 -12.39 -10.27
CA ARG A 250 3.07 -11.33 -9.57
C ARG A 250 2.05 -10.68 -10.50
N LEU A 251 2.43 -10.38 -11.73
CA LEU A 251 1.54 -9.80 -12.74
C LEU A 251 0.35 -10.69 -13.08
N VAL A 252 0.57 -12.00 -13.18
CA VAL A 252 -0.52 -12.98 -13.40
C VAL A 252 -1.47 -13.00 -12.21
N LYS A 253 -0.93 -13.04 -10.98
CA LYS A 253 -1.73 -13.09 -9.75
C LYS A 253 -2.58 -11.84 -9.55
N GLU A 254 -2.00 -10.67 -9.77
CA GLU A 254 -2.68 -9.37 -9.62
C GLU A 254 -3.58 -9.02 -10.83
N ASN A 255 -3.67 -9.92 -11.83
CA ASN A 255 -4.42 -9.70 -13.07
C ASN A 255 -3.99 -8.42 -13.81
N LEU A 256 -2.69 -8.13 -13.81
CA LEU A 256 -2.08 -6.94 -14.43
C LEU A 256 -1.47 -7.25 -15.81
N CYS A 257 -1.55 -8.49 -16.29
CA CYS A 257 -0.94 -8.90 -17.56
C CYS A 257 -1.44 -8.13 -18.78
N GLU A 258 -2.73 -7.77 -18.80
CA GLU A 258 -3.32 -7.00 -19.89
C GLU A 258 -2.91 -5.52 -19.87
N GLN A 259 -2.30 -5.07 -18.77
CA GLN A 259 -1.84 -3.69 -18.57
C GLN A 259 -0.36 -3.54 -18.89
N LEU A 260 0.26 -4.54 -19.50
CA LEU A 260 1.64 -4.45 -19.94
C LEU A 260 1.72 -4.31 -21.47
N PRO A 261 2.69 -3.54 -21.96
CA PRO A 261 2.98 -3.44 -23.37
C PRO A 261 3.74 -4.69 -23.85
N ILE A 262 3.00 -5.73 -24.23
CA ILE A 262 3.54 -7.01 -24.74
C ILE A 262 2.96 -7.35 -26.10
N GLU A 263 3.82 -7.79 -27.03
CA GLU A 263 3.38 -8.11 -28.40
C GLU A 263 2.95 -9.56 -28.61
N THR A 264 3.49 -10.59 -27.92
CA THR A 264 3.04 -11.97 -28.23
C THR A 264 3.37 -13.13 -27.27
N TYR A 265 4.32 -13.05 -26.32
CA TYR A 265 4.62 -14.24 -25.47
C TYR A 265 5.04 -13.90 -24.04
N GLY A 266 4.10 -14.03 -23.10
CA GLY A 266 4.35 -14.12 -21.67
C GLY A 266 4.17 -12.82 -20.89
N CYS A 267 3.47 -12.92 -19.77
CA CYS A 267 3.23 -11.80 -18.87
C CYS A 267 4.53 -11.46 -18.11
N GLY A 268 5.03 -10.22 -18.23
CA GLY A 268 6.31 -9.82 -17.62
C GLY A 268 7.57 -10.29 -18.35
N SER A 269 7.41 -10.96 -19.49
CA SER A 269 8.51 -11.38 -20.37
C SER A 269 8.20 -10.91 -21.80
N GLY A 270 8.93 -9.93 -22.33
CA GLY A 270 8.66 -9.47 -23.68
C GLY A 270 9.67 -8.46 -24.21
N ASP A 271 9.71 -8.35 -25.54
CA ASP A 271 10.69 -7.57 -26.29
C ASP A 271 10.50 -6.05 -26.15
N LYS A 272 9.34 -5.60 -25.65
CA LYS A 272 9.00 -4.18 -25.48
C LYS A 272 9.38 -3.59 -24.12
N VAL A 273 9.81 -4.38 -23.15
CA VAL A 273 10.20 -3.85 -21.82
C VAL A 273 11.62 -4.24 -21.45
N ASP A 274 12.43 -3.23 -21.14
CA ASP A 274 13.80 -3.37 -20.65
C ASP A 274 13.88 -3.01 -19.17
N TRP A 275 13.91 -4.04 -18.31
CA TRP A 275 14.04 -3.89 -16.86
C TRP A 275 15.51 -3.85 -16.46
N ALA A 276 16.01 -2.65 -16.10
CA ALA A 276 17.38 -2.47 -15.64
C ALA A 276 17.52 -2.58 -14.10
N ILE A 277 16.40 -2.56 -13.38
CA ILE A 277 16.36 -2.61 -11.91
C ILE A 277 16.05 -4.04 -11.45
N THR A 278 16.85 -4.54 -10.51
CA THR A 278 16.64 -5.85 -9.88
C THR A 278 16.04 -5.76 -8.48
N GLN A 279 16.11 -4.59 -7.86
CA GLN A 279 15.61 -4.33 -6.51
C GLN A 279 15.11 -2.88 -6.42
N LEU A 280 13.93 -2.70 -5.86
CA LEU A 280 13.32 -1.40 -5.61
C LEU A 280 13.57 -0.99 -4.15
N ASP A 281 14.44 -0.03 -3.90
CA ASP A 281 14.72 0.42 -2.53
C ASP A 281 13.90 1.67 -2.14
N PRO A 282 13.56 1.82 -0.85
CA PRO A 282 12.90 3.02 -0.34
C PRO A 282 13.72 4.29 -0.62
N GLY A 283 13.03 5.37 -0.99
CA GLY A 283 13.66 6.66 -1.29
C GLY A 283 14.31 6.75 -2.67
N GLN A 284 14.29 5.69 -3.46
CA GLN A 284 14.70 5.73 -4.87
C GLN A 284 13.59 6.27 -5.76
N ASN A 285 13.99 6.83 -6.89
CA ASN A 285 13.09 7.18 -7.98
C ASN A 285 13.38 6.29 -9.17
N ILE A 286 12.31 5.75 -9.76
CA ILE A 286 12.37 4.89 -10.93
C ILE A 286 11.95 5.69 -12.15
N LEU A 287 12.83 5.81 -13.13
CA LEU A 287 12.56 6.47 -14.39
C LEU A 287 11.94 5.48 -15.37
N ILE A 288 10.87 5.93 -16.04
CA ILE A 288 10.19 5.17 -17.09
C ILE A 288 10.28 5.97 -18.39
N GLU A 289 10.92 5.39 -19.39
CA GLU A 289 11.17 6.06 -20.67
C GLU A 289 10.87 5.14 -21.85
N TYR A 290 10.36 5.71 -22.94
CA TYR A 290 10.32 5.07 -24.24
C TYR A 290 11.61 5.37 -25.01
N ARG A 291 12.29 4.33 -25.49
CA ARG A 291 13.48 4.41 -26.34
C ARG A 291 13.09 4.15 -27.79
N ALA A 292 13.13 5.19 -28.62
CA ALA A 292 12.73 5.09 -30.03
C ALA A 292 13.67 4.21 -30.87
N SER A 293 14.96 4.15 -30.50
CA SER A 293 15.95 3.34 -31.21
C SER A 293 15.67 1.84 -31.13
N THR A 294 15.22 1.36 -29.97
CA THR A 294 14.91 -0.04 -29.68
C THR A 294 13.41 -0.33 -29.73
N LYS A 295 12.57 0.71 -29.74
CA LYS A 295 11.11 0.65 -29.60
C LYS A 295 10.68 -0.06 -28.31
N THR A 296 11.43 0.17 -27.24
CA THR A 296 11.19 -0.44 -25.92
C THR A 296 10.92 0.60 -24.85
N ILE A 297 10.21 0.21 -23.81
CA ILE A 297 10.05 0.96 -22.56
C ILE A 297 11.13 0.48 -21.61
N ALA A 298 12.02 1.39 -21.22
CA ALA A 298 13.04 1.13 -20.22
C ALA A 298 12.56 1.58 -18.84
N VAL A 299 12.85 0.75 -17.84
CA VAL A 299 12.56 0.99 -16.43
C VAL A 299 13.89 0.95 -15.68
N SER A 300 14.35 2.11 -15.20
CA SER A 300 15.72 2.33 -14.70
C SER A 300 15.80 3.25 -13.49
#